data_AF-A0A8X6Q9E7-F1
#
_entry.id   AF-A0A8X6Q9E7-F1
#
_cell.length_a   1.000
_cell.length_b   1.000
_cell.length_c   1.000
_cell.angle_alpha   90.00
_cell.angle_beta   90.00
_cell.angle_gamma   90.00
#
_symmetry.space_group_name_H-M   'P 1'
#
loop_
_entity.id
_entity.type
_entity.pdbx_description
1 polymer ?
#
loop_
_entity_poly.entity_id
_entity_poly.type
_entity_poly.pdbx_seq_one_letter_code
_entity_poly.pdbx_strand_id
1 'polypeptide(L)' 'DTNERLFYRVLCEHTEELMPFVYTPVVGQACQEYSRIFRRPRGIFITINDLGNVYNILGNWPEDNVK' A
#
# COMPACT_ATOMS: atom_id res chain seq x y z
N ASP A 1 -1.36 -2.89 -9.85
CA ASP A 1 -0.04 -2.32 -9.61
C ASP A 1 0.74 -2.42 -10.91
N THR A 2 0.51 -1.46 -11.78
CA THR A 2 0.72 -1.65 -13.22
C THR A 2 1.02 -0.32 -13.90
N ASN A 3 0.24 0.72 -13.61
CA ASN A 3 0.52 2.07 -14.08
C ASN A 3 0.08 3.07 -13.00
N GLU A 4 1.05 3.56 -12.25
CA GLU A 4 0.83 4.49 -11.13
C GLU A 4 0.30 5.85 -11.61
N ARG A 5 0.80 6.37 -12.73
CA ARG A 5 0.35 7.65 -13.30
C ARG A 5 -1.12 7.61 -13.69
N LEU A 6 -1.55 6.53 -14.36
CA LEU A 6 -2.95 6.36 -14.74
C LEU A 6 -3.84 6.19 -13.50
N PHE A 7 -3.39 5.43 -12.50
CA PHE A 7 -4.12 5.25 -11.23
C PHE A 7 -4.42 6.59 -10.57
N TYR A 8 -3.41 7.44 -10.38
CA TYR A 8 -3.61 8.76 -9.79
C TYR A 8 -4.39 9.71 -10.71
N ARG A 9 -4.19 9.66 -12.03
CA ARG A 9 -4.95 10.50 -12.96
C ARG A 9 -6.45 10.28 -12.83
N VAL A 10 -6.88 9.02 -12.86
CA VAL A 10 -8.30 8.64 -12.75
C VAL A 10 -8.86 9.01 -11.38
N LEU A 11 -8.10 8.74 -10.30
CA LEU A 11 -8.52 9.11 -8.96
C LEU A 11 -8.70 10.62 -8.80
N CYS A 12 -7.79 11.44 -9.33
CA CYS A 12 -7.94 12.89 -9.26
C CYS A 12 -9.14 13.39 -10.07
N GLU A 13 -9.37 12.86 -11.27
CA GLU A 13 -10.50 13.25 -12.13
C GLU A 13 -11.87 12.87 -11.52
N HIS A 14 -11.95 11.74 -10.81
CA HIS A 14 -13.19 11.19 -10.25
C HIS A 14 -13.12 11.03 -8.74
N THR A 15 -12.56 12.02 -8.04
CA THR A 15 -12.23 11.92 -6.61
C THR A 15 -13.45 11.57 -5.76
N GLU A 16 -14.57 12.29 -5.91
CA GLU A 16 -15.77 12.09 -5.08
C GLU A 16 -16.37 10.69 -5.23
N GLU A 17 -16.38 10.16 -6.46
CA GLU A 17 -16.91 8.84 -6.77
C GLU A 17 -15.99 7.71 -6.28
N LEU A 18 -14.67 7.88 -6.42
CA LEU A 18 -13.72 6.78 -6.21
C LEU A 18 -13.12 6.74 -4.80
N MET A 19 -13.09 7.86 -4.07
CA MET A 19 -12.55 7.91 -2.71
C MET A 19 -13.17 6.86 -1.75
N PRO A 20 -14.49 6.61 -1.75
CA PRO A 20 -15.08 5.57 -0.90
C PRO A 20 -14.57 4.15 -1.17
N PHE A 21 -14.09 3.86 -2.38
CA PHE A 21 -13.56 2.55 -2.77
C PHE A 21 -12.10 2.34 -2.39
N VAL A 22 -11.27 3.38 -2.51
CA VAL A 22 -9.84 3.31 -2.15
C VAL A 22 -9.57 3.69 -0.69
N TYR A 23 -10.54 4.27 0.00
CA TYR A 23 -10.47 4.66 1.40
C TYR A 23 -11.72 4.23 2.17
N THR A 24 -12.08 4.95 3.23
CA THR A 24 -13.24 4.62 4.06
C THR A 24 -14.54 4.73 3.26
N PRO A 25 -15.46 3.76 3.36
CA PRO A 25 -15.44 2.61 4.27
C PRO A 25 -14.80 1.33 3.71
N VAL A 26 -14.61 1.21 2.39
CA VAL A 26 -14.24 -0.04 1.71
C VAL A 26 -12.85 -0.55 2.13
N VAL A 27 -11.91 0.36 2.42
CA VAL A 27 -10.57 -0.02 2.92
C VAL A 27 -10.66 -0.81 4.23
N GLY A 28 -11.65 -0.53 5.08
CA GLY A 28 -11.86 -1.26 6.34
C GLY A 28 -12.25 -2.72 6.10
N GLN A 29 -13.16 -2.96 5.16
CA GLN A 29 -13.51 -4.32 4.73
C GLN A 29 -12.32 -5.02 4.07
N ALA A 30 -11.55 -4.30 3.25
CA ALA A 30 -10.33 -4.85 2.64
C ALA A 30 -9.29 -5.27 3.70
N CYS A 31 -9.17 -4.53 4.81
CA CYS A 31 -8.31 -4.91 5.95
C CYS A 31 -8.80 -6.19 6.64
N GLN A 32 -10.10 -6.32 6.89
CA GLN A 32 -10.69 -7.52 7.50
C GLN A 32 -10.47 -8.77 6.65
N GLU A 33 -10.53 -8.61 5.33
CA GLU A 33 -10.41 -9.71 4.37
C GLU A 33 -9.00 -9.84 3.76
N TYR A 34 -8.02 -9.08 4.24
CA TYR A 34 -6.74 -8.86 3.55
C TYR A 34 -6.02 -10.16 3.22
N SER A 35 -5.96 -11.09 4.19
CA SER A 35 -5.34 -12.41 4.00
C SER A 35 -6.01 -13.25 2.91
N ARG A 36 -7.31 -13.06 2.67
CA ARG A 36 -8.08 -13.80 1.65
C ARG A 36 -7.91 -13.18 0.26
N ILE A 37 -7.87 -11.85 0.17
CA ILE A 37 -7.83 -11.11 -1.10
C ILE A 37 -6.41 -10.72 -1.53
N PHE A 38 -5.39 -11.14 -0.77
CA PHE A 38 -3.99 -10.83 -1.04
C PHE A 38 -3.57 -11.28 -2.45
N ARG A 39 -2.86 -10.41 -3.18
CA ARG A 39 -2.36 -10.70 -4.54
C ARG A 39 -0.88 -10.39 -4.70
N ARG A 40 -0.48 -9.17 -4.36
CA ARG A 40 0.91 -8.69 -4.44
C ARG A 40 1.20 -7.83 -3.22
N PRO A 41 2.41 -7.93 -2.63
CA PRO A 41 2.78 -7.09 -1.50
C PRO A 41 2.87 -5.62 -1.94
N ARG A 42 2.46 -4.72 -1.04
CA ARG A 42 2.65 -3.27 -1.16
C ARG A 42 3.18 -2.76 0.18
N GLY A 43 4.23 -1.94 0.13
CA GLY A 43 4.92 -1.45 1.32
C GLY A 43 5.92 -2.45 1.90
N ILE A 44 6.35 -2.18 3.14
CA ILE A 44 7.32 -2.98 3.87
C ILE A 44 6.62 -3.60 5.08
N PHE A 45 6.90 -4.88 5.33
CA PHE A 45 6.44 -5.59 6.52
C PHE A 45 7.64 -5.79 7.46
N ILE A 46 7.52 -5.35 8.71
CA ILE A 46 8.54 -5.52 9.74
C ILE A 46 7.87 -6.21 10.92
N THR A 47 8.46 -7.31 11.38
CA THR A 47 7.96 -8.13 12.48
C THR A 47 8.84 -7.96 13.72
N ILE A 48 8.38 -8.48 14.86
CA ILE A 48 9.19 -8.48 16.09
C ILE A 48 10.48 -9.30 15.96
N ASN A 49 10.52 -10.27 15.04
CA ASN A 49 11.70 -11.12 14.82
C ASN A 49 12.82 -10.37 14.08
N ASP A 50 12.51 -9.21 13.51
CA ASP A 50 13.45 -8.36 12.77
C ASP A 50 14.21 -7.39 13.70
N LEU A 51 14.03 -7.53 15.01
CA LEU A 51 14.72 -6.73 16.02
C LEU A 51 16.24 -6.80 15.84
N GLY A 52 16.89 -5.63 15.78
CA GLY A 52 18.32 -5.52 15.51
C GLY A 52 18.71 -5.56 14.03
N ASN A 53 17.77 -5.85 13.12
CA ASN A 53 18.01 -5.92 11.67
C ASN A 53 17.13 -4.95 10.85
N VAL A 54 16.33 -4.10 11.51
CA VAL A 54 15.37 -3.19 10.86
C VAL A 54 16.04 -2.30 9.79
N TYR A 55 17.23 -1.78 10.07
CA TYR A 55 17.94 -0.91 9.11
C TYR A 55 18.23 -1.60 7.78
N ASN A 56 18.68 -2.85 7.82
CA ASN A 56 18.96 -3.62 6.60
C ASN A 56 17.68 -3.94 5.83
N ILE A 57 16.57 -4.17 6.54
CA ILE A 57 15.26 -4.41 5.91
C ILE A 57 14.75 -3.16 5.21
N LEU A 58 14.90 -1.98 5.82
CA LEU A 58 14.57 -0.71 5.17
C LEU A 58 15.44 -0.48 3.92
N GLY A 59 16.71 -0.90 3.95
CA GLY A 59 17.61 -0.87 2.79
C GLY A 59 17.19 -1.77 1.62
N ASN A 60 16.22 -2.66 1.79
CA ASN A 60 15.63 -3.44 0.69
C ASN A 60 14.55 -2.66 -0.08
N TRP A 61 14.11 -1.50 0.43
CA TRP A 61 13.13 -0.67 -0.27
C TRP A 61 13.78 -0.04 -1.51
N PRO A 62 13.14 -0.08 -2.68
CA PRO A 62 13.78 0.36 -3.92
C PRO A 62 13.93 1.89 -4.04
N GLU A 63 13.22 2.67 -3.21
CA GLU A 63 13.30 4.13 -3.24
C GLU A 63 14.21 4.66 -2.13
N ASP A 64 15.35 5.25 -2.51
CA ASP A 64 16.34 5.76 -1.56
C ASP A 64 15.90 7.04 -0.84
N ASN A 65 14.99 7.82 -1.45
CA ASN A 65 14.57 9.13 -0.96
C ASN A 65 13.09 9.15 -0.58
N VAL A 66 12.77 8.50 0.53
CA VAL A 66 11.43 8.57 1.15
C VAL A 66 11.29 9.90 1.89
N LYS A 67 10.23 10.65 1.58
CA LYS A 67 9.96 11.99 2.14
C LYS A 67 9.07 11.96 3.36
#